data_AF-A0A8H4ASZ5-F1
#
_entry.id   AF-A0A8H4ASZ5-F1
#
_cell.length_a   1.000
_cell.length_b   1.000
_cell.length_c   1.000
_cell.angle_alpha   90.00
_cell.angle_beta   90.00
_cell.angle_gamma   90.00
#
_symmetry.space_group_name_H-M   'P 1'
#
loop_
_entity.id
_entity.type
_entity.pdbx_description
1 polymer ?
#
loop_
_entity_poly.entity_id
_entity_poly.type
_entity_poly.pdbx_seq_one_letter_code
_entity_poly.pdbx_strand_id
1 'polypeptide(L)'
;MILGHDIDDNSTQTSQKFRNIKVIKLINPVTIYFIVLFGVIVYGSFRYSTTYIPFYQRNIESYAAHSLVKVGCVIGANNNDETKYYVNRTEELARNGSKFILWSEAIAYINDTTQYNELEQGIKNISQMYNTYIGFTYSDASSSNGKIYNKLTVMSPNGDILINYAKSNLVPFVENKVTAGPEILQTNITSDFGTIGGAICFDYNFPRLISQASKNNVDFMIQPSDTWVSSYRYVN
;
A
#
# COMPACT_ATOMS: atom_id res chain seq x y z
N MET A 1 14.65 96.98 40.43
CA MET A 1 13.72 96.50 41.45
C MET A 1 13.05 95.26 40.88
N ILE A 2 13.25 94.11 41.54
CA ILE A 2 12.68 92.76 41.28
C ILE A 2 13.24 92.09 40.01
N LEU A 3 14.30 91.25 40.11
CA LEU A 3 14.35 89.84 40.56
C LEU A 3 13.42 88.90 39.78
N GLY A 4 14.05 88.02 39.00
CA GLY A 4 13.43 86.87 38.34
C GLY A 4 14.55 85.94 37.89
N HIS A 5 15.12 85.24 38.87
CA HIS A 5 16.08 84.15 38.71
C HIS A 5 15.28 82.85 38.74
N ASP A 6 15.55 81.96 37.79
CA ASP A 6 15.42 80.49 37.83
C ASP A 6 15.85 80.01 36.42
N ILE A 7 17.03 79.40 36.18
CA ILE A 7 17.50 78.07 36.63
C ILE A 7 16.39 77.05 36.36
N ASP A 8 16.47 76.03 35.51
CA ASP A 8 17.50 75.29 34.80
C ASP A 8 16.77 74.58 33.64
N ASP A 9 17.48 74.06 32.64
CA ASP A 9 17.65 72.60 32.51
C ASP A 9 18.12 72.25 31.10
N ASN A 10 19.43 72.04 31.01
CA ASN A 10 20.16 71.65 29.82
C ASN A 10 19.93 70.16 29.56
N SER A 11 18.75 69.81 29.02
CA SER A 11 18.46 68.43 28.62
C SER A 11 18.98 68.17 27.20
N THR A 12 20.14 67.52 27.18
CA THR A 12 20.81 66.85 26.06
C THR A 12 19.83 66.23 25.05
N GLN A 13 19.64 66.87 23.88
CA GLN A 13 18.98 66.25 22.73
C GLN A 13 19.91 65.20 22.13
N THR A 14 19.85 63.97 22.65
CA THR A 14 20.41 62.79 21.98
C THR A 14 19.49 62.43 20.82
N SER A 15 19.75 62.98 19.62
CA SER A 15 19.02 62.60 18.42
C SER A 15 19.33 61.15 18.06
N GLN A 16 18.49 60.21 18.46
CA GLN A 16 18.51 58.87 17.90
C GLN A 16 18.14 58.96 16.42
N LYS A 17 19.16 58.93 15.56
CA LYS A 17 19.04 58.67 14.13
C LYS A 17 18.55 57.23 13.95
N PHE A 18 17.26 56.99 14.12
CA PHE A 18 16.62 55.82 13.54
C PHE A 18 16.74 55.96 12.01
N ARG A 19 17.62 55.14 11.43
CA ARG A 19 17.68 54.97 9.98
C ARG A 19 16.28 54.60 9.50
N ASN A 20 15.67 55.49 8.72
CA ASN A 20 14.44 55.23 7.98
C ASN A 20 14.64 54.00 7.08
N ILE A 21 14.30 52.81 7.59
CA ILE A 21 13.99 51.68 6.73
C ILE A 21 12.68 52.06 6.07
N LYS A 22 12.73 52.47 4.80
CA LYS A 22 11.54 52.54 3.96
C LYS A 22 10.96 51.13 3.93
N VAL A 23 9.95 50.88 4.76
CA VAL A 23 9.11 49.69 4.65
C VAL A 23 8.52 49.77 3.25
N ILE A 24 9.05 48.95 2.36
CA ILE A 24 8.56 48.77 1.00
C ILE A 24 7.04 48.60 1.14
N LYS A 25 6.26 49.44 0.44
CA LYS A 25 4.78 49.39 0.46
C LYS A 25 4.37 47.92 0.39
N LEU A 26 3.74 47.45 1.47
CA LEU A 26 3.35 46.06 1.66
C LEU A 26 2.59 45.61 0.42
N ILE A 27 3.19 44.68 -0.31
CA ILE A 27 2.60 44.05 -1.50
C ILE A 27 1.20 43.54 -1.10
N ASN A 28 0.18 43.85 -1.89
CA ASN A 28 -1.21 43.42 -1.62
C ASN A 28 -1.21 41.90 -1.30
N PRO A 29 -1.93 41.43 -0.26
CA PRO A 29 -1.98 40.01 0.09
C PRO A 29 -2.32 39.10 -1.10
N VAL A 30 -3.13 39.58 -2.06
CA VAL A 30 -3.43 38.87 -3.31
C VAL A 30 -2.17 38.66 -4.16
N THR A 31 -1.32 39.68 -4.27
CA THR A 31 -0.06 39.59 -5.01
C THR A 31 0.93 38.67 -4.31
N ILE A 32 0.98 38.65 -2.97
CA ILE A 32 1.78 37.68 -2.22
C ILE A 32 1.31 36.25 -2.51
N TYR A 33 0.00 36.00 -2.50
CA TYR A 33 -0.58 34.70 -2.84
C TYR A 33 -0.16 34.23 -4.24
N PHE A 34 -0.28 35.09 -5.26
CA PHE A 34 0.12 34.73 -6.62
C PHE A 34 1.62 34.51 -6.76
N ILE A 35 2.47 35.25 -6.04
CA ILE A 35 3.93 35.01 -6.03
C ILE A 35 4.23 33.64 -5.43
N VAL A 36 3.61 33.30 -4.30
CA VAL A 36 3.81 32.00 -3.65
C VAL A 36 3.29 30.86 -4.53
N LEU A 37 2.08 31.00 -5.09
CA LEU A 37 1.49 30.01 -6.00
C LEU A 37 2.36 29.81 -7.25
N PHE A 38 2.82 30.91 -7.87
CA PHE A 38 3.75 30.85 -8.99
C PHE A 38 5.06 30.18 -8.60
N GLY A 39 5.61 30.48 -7.41
CA GLY A 39 6.79 29.80 -6.89
C GLY A 39 6.59 28.29 -6.72
N VAL A 40 5.45 27.86 -6.18
CA VAL A 40 5.10 26.44 -6.03
C VAL A 40 4.94 25.77 -7.39
N ILE A 41 4.23 26.40 -8.34
CA ILE A 41 4.03 25.85 -9.69
C ILE A 41 5.35 25.77 -10.43
N VAL A 42 6.15 26.84 -10.46
CA VAL A 42 7.44 26.86 -11.16
C VAL A 42 8.42 25.88 -10.52
N TYR A 43 8.49 25.80 -9.19
CA TYR A 43 9.32 24.79 -8.53
C TYR A 43 8.82 23.37 -8.82
N GLY A 44 7.51 23.14 -8.77
CA GLY A 44 6.89 21.86 -9.13
C GLY A 44 7.17 21.46 -10.57
N SER A 45 7.00 22.38 -11.51
CA SER A 45 7.28 22.20 -12.94
C SER A 45 8.76 22.02 -13.22
N PHE A 46 9.66 22.75 -12.55
CA PHE A 46 11.09 22.57 -12.68
C PHE A 46 11.54 21.23 -12.10
N ARG A 47 11.03 20.85 -10.92
CA ARG A 47 11.26 19.52 -10.31
C ARG A 47 10.74 18.40 -11.22
N TYR A 48 9.59 18.60 -11.85
CA TYR A 48 8.99 17.60 -12.75
C TYR A 48 9.69 17.52 -14.11
N SER A 49 10.07 18.67 -14.67
CA SER A 49 10.67 18.80 -16.01
C SER A 49 12.16 18.53 -16.03
N THR A 50 12.85 18.73 -14.91
CA THR A 50 14.29 18.47 -14.85
C THR A 50 14.55 17.03 -14.48
N THR A 51 15.17 16.30 -15.40
CA THR A 51 15.83 15.00 -15.16
C THR A 51 16.94 15.08 -14.08
N TYR A 52 17.24 16.29 -13.57
CA TYR A 52 18.31 16.57 -12.60
C TYR A 52 18.00 16.11 -11.18
N ILE A 53 16.73 16.05 -10.79
CA ILE A 53 16.32 15.36 -9.57
C ILE A 53 15.62 14.10 -10.06
N PRO A 54 16.36 13.01 -10.37
CA PRO A 54 15.71 11.79 -10.75
C PRO A 54 14.77 11.44 -9.61
N PHE A 55 13.47 11.41 -9.90
CA PHE A 55 12.59 10.49 -9.21
C PHE A 55 13.36 9.16 -9.15
N TYR A 56 13.43 8.50 -8.00
CA TYR A 56 14.31 7.34 -7.71
C TYR A 56 14.18 6.13 -8.67
N GLN A 57 13.54 6.27 -9.83
CA GLN A 57 13.56 5.36 -10.95
C GLN A 57 14.94 5.37 -11.63
N ARG A 58 15.88 4.61 -11.05
CA ARG A 58 17.02 4.09 -11.81
C ARG A 58 16.51 3.07 -12.82
N ASN A 59 17.23 2.88 -13.94
CA ASN A 59 16.91 1.80 -14.87
C ASN A 59 16.91 0.47 -14.09
N ILE A 60 15.86 -0.34 -14.24
CA ILE A 60 15.72 -1.65 -13.60
C ILE A 60 16.93 -2.54 -13.90
N GLU A 61 17.53 -2.45 -15.09
CA GLU A 61 18.73 -3.21 -15.47
C GLU A 61 19.98 -2.76 -14.68
N SER A 62 20.04 -1.48 -14.29
CA SER A 62 21.15 -0.90 -13.53
C SER A 62 21.04 -1.12 -12.01
N TYR A 63 19.84 -1.47 -11.53
CA TYR A 63 19.55 -1.67 -10.11
C TYR A 63 19.26 -3.13 -9.75
N ALA A 64 18.60 -3.86 -10.66
CA ALA A 64 18.21 -5.24 -10.52
C ALA A 64 18.79 -6.06 -11.68
N ALA A 65 20.10 -6.32 -11.62
CA ALA A 65 20.74 -7.36 -12.42
C ALA A 65 20.36 -8.76 -11.89
N HIS A 66 19.08 -9.01 -11.65
CA HIS A 66 18.54 -10.28 -11.20
C HIS A 66 17.91 -11.01 -12.37
N SER A 67 18.02 -12.34 -12.36
CA SER A 67 17.26 -13.20 -13.27
C SER A 67 15.77 -12.91 -13.13
N LEU A 68 15.05 -12.76 -14.25
CA LEU A 68 13.60 -12.62 -14.24
C LEU A 68 12.97 -13.84 -13.55
N VAL A 69 12.10 -13.59 -12.58
CA VAL A 69 11.35 -14.63 -11.88
C VAL A 69 9.97 -14.75 -12.52
N LYS A 70 9.59 -15.97 -12.92
CA LYS A 70 8.25 -16.23 -13.46
C LYS A 70 7.24 -16.27 -12.32
N VAL A 71 6.18 -15.49 -12.43
CA VAL A 71 5.05 -15.49 -11.49
C VAL A 71 3.75 -15.82 -12.23
N GLY A 72 2.78 -16.37 -11.51
CA GLY A 72 1.47 -16.75 -12.05
C GLY A 72 0.33 -16.07 -11.30
N CYS A 73 -0.78 -15.84 -12.01
CA CYS A 73 -2.00 -15.31 -11.43
C CYS A 73 -3.17 -16.25 -11.72
N VAL A 74 -3.99 -16.53 -10.71
CA VAL A 74 -5.26 -17.25 -10.84
C VAL A 74 -6.38 -16.24 -10.65
N ILE A 75 -7.17 -16.02 -11.71
CA ILE A 75 -8.23 -15.01 -11.73
C ILE A 75 -9.59 -15.70 -11.62
N GLY A 76 -10.46 -15.12 -10.81
CA GLY A 76 -11.83 -15.62 -10.59
C GLY A 76 -12.66 -15.66 -11.88
N ALA A 77 -13.48 -16.71 -12.04
CA ALA A 77 -14.38 -16.92 -13.17
C ALA A 77 -15.78 -17.32 -12.67
N ASN A 78 -16.85 -16.89 -13.36
CA ASN A 78 -18.26 -17.04 -12.92
C ASN A 78 -18.84 -18.47 -13.07
N ASN A 79 -18.11 -19.55 -12.77
CA ASN A 79 -18.53 -20.94 -13.07
C ASN A 79 -18.75 -21.79 -11.81
N ASN A 80 -19.78 -22.65 -11.81
CA ASN A 80 -20.26 -23.41 -10.63
C ASN A 80 -19.29 -24.38 -9.91
N ASP A 81 -18.05 -24.58 -10.38
CA ASP A 81 -17.00 -25.42 -9.74
C ASP A 81 -15.70 -24.61 -9.44
N GLU A 82 -15.87 -23.38 -8.95
CA GLU A 82 -14.83 -22.36 -8.80
C GLU A 82 -13.54 -22.86 -8.12
N THR A 83 -13.64 -23.47 -6.93
CA THR A 83 -12.44 -23.84 -6.15
C THR A 83 -11.57 -24.89 -6.84
N LYS A 84 -12.18 -25.95 -7.41
CA LYS A 84 -11.42 -27.00 -8.12
C LYS A 84 -10.76 -26.44 -9.39
N TYR A 85 -11.47 -25.57 -10.10
CA TYR A 85 -10.93 -24.89 -11.26
C TYR A 85 -9.69 -24.04 -10.90
N TYR A 86 -9.73 -23.28 -9.81
CA TYR A 86 -8.59 -22.48 -9.37
C TYR A 86 -7.41 -23.33 -8.91
N VAL A 87 -7.65 -24.45 -8.24
CA VAL A 87 -6.60 -25.42 -7.85
C VAL A 87 -5.94 -26.02 -9.10
N ASN A 88 -6.71 -26.46 -10.09
CA ASN A 88 -6.15 -26.97 -11.35
C ASN A 88 -5.33 -25.91 -12.08
N ARG A 89 -5.83 -24.67 -12.14
CA ARG A 89 -5.10 -23.56 -12.75
C ARG A 89 -3.80 -23.23 -12.01
N THR A 90 -3.81 -23.35 -10.68
CA THR A 90 -2.62 -23.24 -9.86
C THR A 90 -1.59 -24.31 -10.22
N GLU A 91 -2.03 -25.56 -10.38
CA GLU A 91 -1.15 -26.65 -10.78
C GLU A 91 -0.53 -26.41 -12.16
N GLU A 92 -1.31 -25.98 -13.15
CA GLU A 92 -0.81 -25.65 -14.49
C GLU A 92 0.28 -24.58 -14.46
N LEU A 93 0.08 -23.52 -13.66
CA LEU A 93 1.05 -22.45 -13.51
C LEU A 93 2.32 -22.94 -12.80
N ALA A 94 2.17 -23.75 -11.75
CA ALA A 94 3.27 -24.34 -11.00
C ALA A 94 4.12 -25.27 -11.88
N ARG A 95 3.46 -26.16 -12.64
CA ARG A 95 4.08 -27.04 -13.63
C ARG A 95 4.84 -26.27 -14.71
N ASN A 96 4.34 -25.09 -15.08
CA ASN A 96 4.98 -24.19 -16.03
C ASN A 96 6.13 -23.35 -15.42
N GLY A 97 6.56 -23.66 -14.18
CA GLY A 97 7.72 -23.06 -13.55
C GLY A 97 7.49 -21.69 -12.91
N SER A 98 6.23 -21.32 -12.63
CA SER A 98 5.96 -20.14 -11.80
C SER A 98 6.51 -20.35 -10.40
N LYS A 99 7.33 -19.42 -9.92
CA LYS A 99 7.94 -19.45 -8.58
C LYS A 99 7.03 -18.90 -7.49
N PHE A 100 6.12 -18.00 -7.86
CA PHE A 100 5.07 -17.49 -7.00
C PHE A 100 3.76 -17.49 -7.78
N ILE A 101 2.68 -17.97 -7.18
CA ILE A 101 1.35 -17.95 -7.76
C ILE A 101 0.41 -17.22 -6.81
N LEU A 102 -0.35 -16.24 -7.32
CA LEU A 102 -1.30 -15.46 -6.52
C LEU A 102 -2.73 -15.59 -7.07
N TRP A 103 -3.68 -15.82 -6.19
CA TRP A 103 -5.11 -15.80 -6.50
C TRP A 103 -5.67 -14.37 -6.39
N SER A 104 -6.61 -14.01 -7.26
CA SER A 104 -7.38 -12.76 -7.09
C SER A 104 -8.24 -12.83 -5.84
N GLU A 105 -8.63 -11.69 -5.28
CA GLU A 105 -9.31 -11.62 -3.99
C GLU A 105 -10.58 -12.48 -3.90
N ALA A 106 -10.74 -13.14 -2.76
CA ALA A 106 -11.97 -13.84 -2.34
C ALA A 106 -12.59 -14.83 -3.37
N ILE A 107 -11.80 -15.38 -4.29
CA ILE A 107 -12.35 -16.21 -5.38
C ILE A 107 -12.86 -17.57 -4.92
N ALA A 108 -12.25 -18.22 -3.93
CA ALA A 108 -12.82 -19.43 -3.35
C ALA A 108 -13.79 -19.09 -2.21
N TYR A 109 -14.80 -19.92 -2.03
CA TYR A 109 -15.72 -19.83 -0.90
C TYR A 109 -15.63 -21.09 -0.05
N ILE A 110 -15.43 -20.91 1.25
CA ILE A 110 -15.24 -22.00 2.22
C ILE A 110 -16.40 -21.97 3.20
N ASN A 111 -17.26 -23.00 3.16
CA ASN A 111 -18.42 -23.08 4.06
C ASN A 111 -18.11 -23.78 5.38
N ASP A 112 -17.13 -24.68 5.38
CA ASP A 112 -16.83 -25.54 6.52
C ASP A 112 -15.33 -25.92 6.55
N THR A 113 -14.91 -26.48 7.68
CA THR A 113 -13.52 -26.87 7.92
C THR A 113 -13.04 -27.97 6.98
N THR A 114 -13.92 -28.86 6.51
CA THR A 114 -13.56 -29.93 5.57
C THR A 114 -13.16 -29.34 4.23
N GLN A 115 -13.96 -28.41 3.69
CA GLN A 115 -13.63 -27.69 2.45
C GLN A 115 -12.32 -26.93 2.55
N TYR A 116 -12.08 -26.28 3.70
CA TYR A 116 -10.82 -25.60 3.96
C TYR A 116 -9.64 -26.58 3.95
N ASN A 117 -9.74 -27.69 4.67
CA ASN A 117 -8.68 -28.69 4.77
C ASN A 117 -8.37 -29.34 3.41
N GLU A 118 -9.39 -29.61 2.60
CA GLU A 118 -9.22 -30.12 1.23
C GLU A 118 -8.48 -29.12 0.34
N LEU A 119 -8.86 -27.84 0.40
CA LEU A 119 -8.18 -26.77 -0.33
C LEU A 119 -6.73 -26.64 0.14
N GLU A 120 -6.49 -26.50 1.45
CA GLU A 120 -5.16 -26.36 2.04
C GLU A 120 -4.26 -27.51 1.62
N GLN A 121 -4.75 -28.76 1.73
CA GLN A 121 -3.98 -29.94 1.36
C GLN A 121 -3.70 -30.00 -0.15
N GLY A 122 -4.65 -29.60 -0.99
CA GLY A 122 -4.46 -29.51 -2.44
C GLY A 122 -3.38 -28.51 -2.82
N ILE A 123 -3.43 -27.30 -2.24
CA ILE A 123 -2.41 -26.27 -2.43
C ILE A 123 -1.05 -26.72 -1.90
N LYS A 124 -1.02 -27.38 -0.74
CA LYS A 124 0.20 -27.93 -0.14
C LYS A 124 0.89 -28.94 -1.05
N ASN A 125 0.13 -29.88 -1.60
CA ASN A 125 0.66 -30.87 -2.52
C ASN A 125 1.28 -30.19 -3.77
N ILE A 126 0.61 -29.20 -4.35
CA ILE A 126 1.13 -28.46 -5.52
C ILE A 126 2.39 -27.68 -5.14
N SER A 127 2.36 -26.95 -4.02
CA SER A 127 3.48 -26.12 -3.55
C SER A 127 4.75 -26.95 -3.34
N GLN A 128 4.63 -28.11 -2.69
CA GLN A 128 5.72 -29.05 -2.45
C GLN A 128 6.19 -29.74 -3.74
N MET A 129 5.27 -30.20 -4.58
CA MET A 129 5.60 -30.94 -5.80
C MET A 129 6.39 -30.09 -6.80
N TYR A 130 6.01 -28.82 -6.95
CA TYR A 130 6.58 -27.93 -7.97
C TYR A 130 7.52 -26.86 -7.39
N ASN A 131 7.83 -26.92 -6.08
CA ASN A 131 8.72 -25.99 -5.39
C ASN A 131 8.35 -24.50 -5.62
N THR A 132 7.06 -24.18 -5.41
CA THR A 132 6.48 -22.84 -5.66
C THR A 132 5.81 -22.27 -4.42
N TYR A 133 5.88 -20.96 -4.25
CA TYR A 133 5.05 -20.24 -3.27
C TYR A 133 3.64 -20.05 -3.85
N ILE A 134 2.62 -20.19 -3.01
CA ILE A 134 1.21 -20.04 -3.43
C ILE A 134 0.47 -19.14 -2.44
N GLY A 135 0.07 -17.96 -2.89
CA GLY A 135 -0.88 -17.09 -2.22
C GLY A 135 -2.29 -17.39 -2.72
N PHE A 136 -3.11 -18.03 -1.90
CA PHE A 136 -4.51 -18.35 -2.22
C PHE A 136 -5.46 -17.56 -1.32
N THR A 137 -6.61 -17.21 -1.88
CA THR A 137 -7.56 -16.27 -1.30
C THR A 137 -8.96 -16.86 -1.31
N TYR A 138 -9.71 -16.58 -0.24
CA TYR A 138 -11.02 -17.18 -0.06
C TYR A 138 -11.88 -16.37 0.91
N SER A 139 -13.18 -16.49 0.74
CA SER A 139 -14.18 -16.11 1.74
C SER A 139 -14.37 -17.26 2.71
N ASP A 140 -14.00 -17.06 3.96
CA ASP A 140 -14.10 -18.06 5.02
C ASP A 140 -15.36 -17.83 5.85
N ALA A 141 -16.38 -18.65 5.61
CA ALA A 141 -17.61 -18.72 6.39
C ALA A 141 -17.63 -19.93 7.34
N SER A 142 -16.52 -20.65 7.50
CA SER A 142 -16.44 -21.86 8.32
C SER A 142 -16.39 -21.58 9.82
N SER A 143 -16.23 -20.31 10.22
CA SER A 143 -16.12 -19.93 11.63
C SER A 143 -17.42 -20.21 12.39
N SER A 144 -17.31 -20.95 13.51
CA SER A 144 -18.44 -21.32 14.36
C SER A 144 -19.18 -20.13 15.01
N ASN A 145 -18.58 -18.94 14.97
CA ASN A 145 -19.17 -17.69 15.46
C ASN A 145 -20.06 -16.98 14.42
N GLY A 146 -20.27 -17.58 13.24
CA GLY A 146 -21.09 -17.03 12.16
C GLY A 146 -20.46 -15.86 11.40
N LYS A 147 -19.18 -15.57 11.65
CA LYS A 147 -18.44 -14.51 10.96
C LYS A 147 -17.85 -15.04 9.66
N ILE A 148 -17.90 -14.18 8.64
CA ILE A 148 -17.26 -14.42 7.36
C ILE A 148 -16.00 -13.56 7.28
N TYR A 149 -14.87 -14.10 6.87
CA TYR A 149 -13.62 -13.35 6.69
C TYR A 149 -13.14 -13.42 5.25
N ASN A 150 -12.62 -12.31 4.71
CA ASN A 150 -11.88 -12.30 3.46
C ASN A 150 -10.41 -12.61 3.75
N LYS A 151 -9.92 -13.75 3.27
CA LYS A 151 -8.65 -14.37 3.67
C LYS A 151 -7.62 -14.36 2.56
N LEU A 152 -6.35 -14.17 2.96
CA LEU A 152 -5.16 -14.44 2.15
C LEU A 152 -4.27 -15.38 2.94
N THR A 153 -3.99 -16.55 2.38
CA THR A 153 -3.02 -17.49 2.93
C THR A 153 -1.88 -17.67 1.94
N VAL A 154 -0.64 -17.55 2.42
CA VAL A 154 0.57 -17.76 1.60
C VAL A 154 1.29 -18.99 2.11
N MET A 155 1.50 -19.94 1.21
CA MET A 155 2.17 -21.20 1.49
C MET A 155 3.58 -21.22 0.88
N SER A 156 4.55 -21.72 1.64
CA SER A 156 5.92 -21.94 1.20
C SER A 156 6.06 -23.21 0.37
N PRO A 157 7.10 -23.34 -0.46
CA PRO A 157 7.43 -24.59 -1.15
C PRO A 157 7.61 -25.82 -0.25
N ASN A 158 7.83 -25.63 1.06
CA ASN A 158 7.90 -26.74 2.02
C ASN A 158 6.52 -27.17 2.53
N GLY A 159 5.46 -26.46 2.15
CA GLY A 159 4.09 -26.69 2.61
C GLY A 159 3.75 -26.00 3.93
N ASP A 160 4.56 -25.02 4.35
CA ASP A 160 4.31 -24.22 5.56
C ASP A 160 3.46 -23.00 5.25
N ILE A 161 2.53 -22.65 6.13
CA ILE A 161 1.78 -21.39 6.04
C ILE A 161 2.65 -20.25 6.56
N LEU A 162 3.03 -19.33 5.67
CA LEU A 162 3.87 -18.18 5.97
C LEU A 162 3.05 -16.96 6.40
N ILE A 163 1.89 -16.77 5.77
CA ILE A 163 0.94 -15.69 6.05
C ILE A 163 -0.45 -16.32 6.12
N ASN A 164 -1.24 -15.94 7.11
CA ASN A 164 -2.66 -16.30 7.26
C ASN A 164 -3.45 -15.04 7.64
N TYR A 165 -3.62 -14.16 6.67
CA TYR A 165 -4.14 -12.82 6.85
C TYR A 165 -5.67 -12.78 6.67
N ALA A 166 -6.33 -11.88 7.39
CA ALA A 166 -7.74 -11.54 7.20
C ALA A 166 -7.82 -10.04 6.93
N LYS A 167 -8.51 -9.67 5.84
CA LYS A 167 -8.64 -8.27 5.37
C LYS A 167 -9.10 -7.37 6.49
N SER A 168 -8.35 -6.29 6.74
CA SER A 168 -8.62 -5.41 7.88
C SER A 168 -9.52 -4.22 7.53
N ASN A 169 -9.40 -3.71 6.30
CA ASN A 169 -10.18 -2.58 5.82
C ASN A 169 -11.16 -3.04 4.74
N LEU A 170 -12.43 -3.13 5.12
CA LEU A 170 -13.50 -3.55 4.23
C LEU A 170 -13.98 -2.40 3.35
N VAL A 171 -14.35 -2.71 2.11
CA VAL A 171 -14.96 -1.78 1.16
C VAL A 171 -16.35 -1.39 1.68
N PRO A 172 -16.59 -0.09 1.99
CA PRO A 172 -17.88 0.36 2.46
C PRO A 172 -19.00 -0.02 1.48
N PHE A 173 -20.15 -0.44 2.01
CA PHE A 173 -21.35 -0.82 1.26
C PHE A 173 -21.27 -2.12 0.44
N VAL A 174 -20.08 -2.62 0.13
CA VAL A 174 -19.88 -3.88 -0.63
C VAL A 174 -19.69 -5.07 0.31
N GLU A 175 -18.84 -4.93 1.32
CA GLU A 175 -18.42 -6.04 2.20
C GLU A 175 -19.17 -6.07 3.55
N ASN A 176 -20.43 -5.61 3.59
CA ASN A 176 -21.19 -5.42 4.85
C ASN A 176 -21.42 -6.70 5.67
N LYS A 177 -21.28 -7.88 5.06
CA LYS A 177 -21.43 -9.20 5.72
C LYS A 177 -20.09 -9.82 6.11
N VAL A 178 -18.98 -9.19 5.74
CA VAL A 178 -17.62 -9.64 6.05
C VAL A 178 -17.20 -9.01 7.39
N THR A 179 -16.44 -9.75 8.18
CA THR A 179 -15.82 -9.28 9.41
C THR A 179 -14.39 -8.84 9.15
N ALA A 180 -14.05 -7.64 9.60
CA ALA A 180 -12.70 -7.12 9.53
C ALA A 180 -11.74 -7.95 10.39
N GLY A 181 -10.58 -8.26 9.83
CA GLY A 181 -9.43 -8.79 10.55
C GLY A 181 -8.69 -7.71 11.34
N PRO A 182 -7.65 -8.10 12.10
CA PRO A 182 -6.79 -7.14 12.80
C PRO A 182 -6.02 -6.28 11.79
N GLU A 183 -5.87 -4.99 12.08
CA GLU A 183 -5.09 -4.04 11.27
C GLU A 183 -3.58 -4.18 11.53
N ILE A 184 -3.09 -5.41 11.38
CA ILE A 184 -1.70 -5.80 11.58
C ILE A 184 -1.24 -6.48 10.30
N LEU A 185 -0.22 -5.91 9.67
CA LEU A 185 0.39 -6.48 8.48
C LEU A 185 1.17 -7.74 8.87
N GLN A 186 0.79 -8.89 8.30
CA GLN A 186 1.54 -10.12 8.49
C GLN A 186 2.72 -10.19 7.53
N THR A 187 3.86 -10.62 8.03
CA THR A 187 5.12 -10.73 7.29
C THR A 187 5.86 -12.00 7.63
N ASN A 188 6.64 -12.53 6.70
CA ASN A 188 7.50 -13.69 6.91
C ASN A 188 8.77 -13.59 6.06
N ILE A 189 9.84 -14.29 6.43
CA ILE A 189 11.11 -14.27 5.70
C ILE A 189 11.18 -15.51 4.80
N THR A 190 11.59 -15.31 3.55
CA THR A 190 11.73 -16.36 2.54
C THR A 190 13.11 -16.35 1.93
N SER A 191 13.56 -17.50 1.40
CA SER A 191 14.83 -17.60 0.69
C SER A 191 14.81 -16.88 -0.65
N ASP A 192 13.66 -16.91 -1.34
CA ASP A 192 13.57 -16.53 -2.75
C ASP A 192 13.10 -15.07 -2.94
N PHE A 193 12.34 -14.51 -1.98
CA PHE A 193 11.71 -13.19 -2.07
C PHE A 193 12.05 -12.24 -0.92
N GLY A 194 13.01 -12.61 -0.06
CA GLY A 194 13.31 -11.85 1.15
C GLY A 194 12.12 -11.84 2.11
N THR A 195 11.88 -10.71 2.78
CA THR A 195 10.72 -10.53 3.64
C THR A 195 9.47 -10.31 2.80
N ILE A 196 8.53 -11.24 2.85
CA ILE A 196 7.22 -11.11 2.23
C ILE A 196 6.24 -10.45 3.18
N GLY A 197 5.29 -9.70 2.64
CA GLY A 197 4.14 -9.14 3.36
C GLY A 197 2.89 -9.18 2.49
N GLY A 198 1.71 -9.25 3.10
CA GLY A 198 0.45 -9.36 2.38
C GLY A 198 -0.68 -8.53 2.98
N ALA A 199 -1.44 -7.86 2.12
CA ALA A 199 -2.67 -7.16 2.44
C ALA A 199 -3.66 -7.33 1.28
N ILE A 200 -4.95 -7.03 1.45
CA ILE A 200 -5.96 -7.35 0.43
C ILE A 200 -6.63 -6.07 -0.07
N CYS A 201 -6.53 -5.82 -1.38
CA CYS A 201 -7.33 -4.84 -2.11
C CYS A 201 -7.39 -3.46 -1.42
N PHE A 202 -8.55 -3.13 -0.85
CA PHE A 202 -8.82 -1.84 -0.21
C PHE A 202 -7.88 -1.53 0.97
N ASP A 203 -7.26 -2.53 1.60
CA ASP A 203 -6.21 -2.33 2.61
C ASP A 203 -5.08 -1.40 2.14
N TYR A 204 -4.77 -1.39 0.84
CA TYR A 204 -3.70 -0.56 0.28
C TYR A 204 -4.00 0.94 0.29
N ASN A 205 -5.26 1.32 0.52
CA ASN A 205 -5.68 2.70 0.69
C ASN A 205 -5.46 3.23 2.12
N PHE A 206 -4.93 2.40 3.04
CA PHE A 206 -4.78 2.73 4.46
C PHE A 206 -3.29 2.85 4.83
N PRO A 207 -2.72 4.08 4.83
CA PRO A 207 -1.30 4.28 5.13
C PRO A 207 -0.87 3.74 6.49
N ARG A 208 -1.78 3.71 7.49
CA ARG A 208 -1.48 3.15 8.81
C ARG A 208 -1.13 1.67 8.75
N LEU A 209 -1.87 0.89 7.96
CA LEU A 209 -1.57 -0.52 7.74
C LEU A 209 -0.33 -0.69 6.86
N ILE A 210 -0.30 -0.05 5.69
CA ILE A 210 0.76 -0.27 4.70
C ILE A 210 2.13 0.24 5.17
N SER A 211 2.18 1.29 5.99
CA SER A 211 3.46 1.75 6.57
C SER A 211 4.14 0.73 7.48
N GLN A 212 3.42 -0.29 7.96
CA GLN A 212 4.01 -1.41 8.70
C GLN A 212 4.99 -2.22 7.83
N ALA A 213 4.78 -2.26 6.51
CA ALA A 213 5.69 -2.93 5.57
C ALA A 213 7.11 -2.37 5.65
N SER A 214 7.24 -1.03 5.75
CA SER A 214 8.54 -0.38 5.91
C SER A 214 9.19 -0.71 7.26
N LYS A 215 8.41 -0.74 8.35
CA LYS A 215 8.91 -1.09 9.69
C LYS A 215 9.40 -2.54 9.77
N ASN A 216 8.76 -3.42 9.00
CA ASN A 216 9.06 -4.84 8.96
C ASN A 216 10.05 -5.21 7.85
N ASN A 217 10.64 -4.24 7.14
CA ASN A 217 11.58 -4.44 6.02
C ASN A 217 11.03 -5.39 4.95
N VAL A 218 9.77 -5.22 4.55
CA VAL A 218 9.14 -6.03 3.49
C VAL A 218 9.81 -5.72 2.14
N ASP A 219 10.33 -6.76 1.51
CA ASP A 219 10.94 -6.74 0.18
C ASP A 219 9.92 -7.06 -0.93
N PHE A 220 8.96 -7.94 -0.65
CA PHE A 220 7.94 -8.37 -1.61
C PHE A 220 6.52 -8.26 -1.02
N MET A 221 5.73 -7.34 -1.58
CA MET A 221 4.40 -7.00 -1.10
C MET A 221 3.31 -7.63 -1.98
N ILE A 222 2.45 -8.45 -1.38
CA ILE A 222 1.45 -9.28 -2.05
C ILE A 222 0.07 -8.61 -1.99
N GLN A 223 -0.53 -8.35 -3.16
CA GLN A 223 -1.79 -7.60 -3.30
C GLN A 223 -2.83 -8.37 -4.15
N PRO A 224 -3.54 -9.37 -3.58
CA PRO A 224 -4.76 -9.84 -4.20
C PRO A 224 -5.82 -8.72 -4.20
N SER A 225 -6.52 -8.56 -5.31
CA SER A 225 -7.68 -7.67 -5.40
C SER A 225 -8.71 -8.16 -6.40
N ASP A 226 -9.97 -7.77 -6.17
CA ASP A 226 -11.10 -7.93 -7.09
C ASP A 226 -11.36 -6.63 -7.85
N THR A 227 -10.29 -6.07 -8.42
CA THR A 227 -10.32 -4.85 -9.25
C THR A 227 -9.86 -5.12 -10.68
N TRP A 228 -9.34 -6.32 -10.96
CA TRP A 228 -8.74 -6.70 -12.23
C TRP A 228 -9.76 -7.24 -13.25
N VAL A 229 -11.01 -7.45 -12.84
CA VAL A 229 -12.11 -7.68 -13.78
C VAL A 229 -12.61 -6.32 -14.22
N SER A 230 -12.39 -6.00 -15.48
CA SER A 230 -12.80 -4.76 -16.14
C SER A 230 -14.19 -4.31 -15.70
N SER A 231 -14.40 -2.99 -15.69
CA SER A 231 -15.61 -2.22 -15.37
C SER A 231 -16.92 -2.63 -16.09
N TYR A 232 -17.00 -3.82 -16.68
CA TYR A 232 -18.18 -4.41 -17.34
C TYR A 232 -19.06 -5.26 -16.42
N ARG A 233 -18.81 -5.29 -15.11
CA ARG A 233 -19.72 -6.00 -14.17
C ARG A 233 -21.03 -5.25 -13.89
N TYR A 234 -21.24 -4.09 -14.53
CA TYR A 234 -22.49 -3.30 -14.48
C TYR A 234 -22.83 -2.65 -15.83
N VAL A 235 -23.19 -3.46 -16.83
CA VAL A 235 -24.09 -2.98 -17.89
C VAL A 235 -25.05 -4.13 -18.22
N ASN A 236 -26.26 -3.98 -17.67
CA ASN A 236 -27.54 -4.66 -17.94
C ASN A 236 -27.53 -5.96 -18.76
#